data_AF-A0A6A5ZQE0-F1
#
_entry.id   AF-A0A6A5ZQE0-F1
#
_cell.length_a   1.000
_cell.length_b   1.000
_cell.length_c   1.000
_cell.angle_alpha   90.00
_cell.angle_beta   90.00
_cell.angle_gamma   90.00
#
_symmetry.space_group_name_H-M   'P 1'
#
loop_
_entity.id
_entity.type
_entity.pdbx_description
1 polymer ?
#
loop_
_entity_poly.entity_id
_entity_poly.type
_entity_poly.pdbx_seq_one_letter_code
_entity_poly.pdbx_strand_id
1 'polypeptide(L)'
;MYDTMISYRSHHDKHLTELEVSSGILLGKNPRGTAKAQRDAIQEAIEHFNEHTTFTIDRILYGDGEDRKQEETLPRAVACFKVALETEGWERNEQLQSFKYVAAAVCLEQLWFHGGEKLKRL
;
A
#
# COMPACT_ATOMS: atom_id res chain seq x y z
N MET A 1 2.72 -6.39 -1.79
CA MET A 1 3.18 -5.50 -0.69
C MET A 1 4.09 -6.23 0.27
N TYR A 2 3.63 -7.24 1.02
CA TYR A 2 4.48 -7.99 1.96
C TYR A 2 5.71 -8.65 1.31
N ASP A 3 5.51 -9.34 0.19
CA ASP A 3 6.58 -10.05 -0.52
C ASP A 3 7.67 -9.11 -1.05
N THR A 4 7.29 -7.89 -1.45
CA THR A 4 8.21 -6.83 -1.83
C THR A 4 9.09 -6.43 -0.65
N MET A 5 8.50 -6.23 0.52
CA MET A 5 9.21 -5.85 1.75
C MET A 5 10.13 -6.97 2.26
N ILE A 6 9.81 -8.24 1.98
CA ILE A 6 10.69 -9.39 2.21
C ILE A 6 11.85 -9.40 1.20
N SER A 7 11.60 -9.09 -0.07
CA SER A 7 12.58 -9.22 -1.15
C SER A 7 13.72 -8.21 -1.06
N TYR A 8 13.46 -6.99 -0.59
CA TYR A 8 14.49 -5.95 -0.43
C TYR A 8 15.13 -5.90 0.97
N ARG A 9 14.82 -6.90 1.81
CA ARG A 9 15.24 -6.95 3.21
C ARG A 9 16.77 -6.89 3.35
N SER A 10 17.27 -5.88 4.07
CA SER A 10 18.72 -5.69 4.29
C SER A 10 19.29 -6.55 5.45
N HIS A 11 18.44 -7.08 6.34
CA HIS A 11 18.85 -7.92 7.47
C HIS A 11 17.98 -9.16 7.62
N HIS A 12 18.60 -10.31 7.90
CA HIS A 12 17.92 -11.60 8.06
C HIS A 12 16.89 -11.66 9.21
N ASP A 13 16.88 -10.66 10.11
CA ASP A 13 16.01 -10.61 11.30
C ASP A 13 15.02 -9.43 11.36
N LYS A 14 15.09 -8.44 10.45
CA LYS A 14 14.08 -7.36 10.38
C LYS A 14 13.59 -7.09 8.97
N HIS A 15 12.29 -7.21 8.75
CA HIS A 15 11.65 -6.83 7.48
C HIS A 15 11.78 -5.33 7.28
N LEU A 16 11.86 -4.88 6.02
CA LEU A 16 11.72 -3.45 5.74
C LEU A 16 10.32 -3.01 6.16
N THR A 17 10.24 -1.90 6.88
CA THR A 17 8.97 -1.25 7.18
C THR A 17 8.51 -0.47 5.95
N GLU A 18 7.19 -0.31 5.78
CA GLU A 18 6.63 0.47 4.67
C GLU A 18 7.12 1.91 4.68
N LEU A 19 7.38 2.44 5.88
CA LEU A 19 7.92 3.77 6.07
C LEU A 19 9.32 3.90 5.43
N GLU A 20 10.20 2.91 5.62
CA GLU A 20 11.55 2.90 5.03
C GLU A 20 11.51 2.83 3.50
N VAL A 21 10.56 2.06 2.94
CA VAL A 21 10.35 1.98 1.48
C VAL A 21 9.77 3.31 0.96
N SER A 22 8.74 3.86 1.61
CA SER A 22 8.09 5.10 1.19
C SER A 22 8.96 6.35 1.35
N SER A 23 9.84 6.38 2.35
CA SER A 23 10.72 7.52 2.62
C SER A 23 12.00 7.46 1.79
N GLY A 24 12.22 6.37 1.03
CA GLY A 24 13.46 6.13 0.28
C GLY A 24 14.69 5.96 1.17
N ILE A 25 14.50 5.70 2.47
CA ILE A 25 15.58 5.50 3.43
C ILE A 25 15.64 4.00 3.71
N LEU A 26 16.30 3.25 2.83
CA LEU A 26 16.72 1.89 3.15
C LEU A 26 17.84 1.98 4.21
N LEU A 27 17.46 1.92 5.48
CA LEU A 27 18.37 1.85 6.63
C LEU A 27 19.02 0.47 6.69
N GLY A 28 19.94 0.23 5.75
CA GLY A 28 20.73 -0.98 5.66
C GLY A 28 22.09 -0.65 5.11
N LYS A 29 23.11 -0.67 5.98
CA LYS A 29 24.51 -0.69 5.56
C LYS A 29 24.68 -1.90 4.63
N ASN A 30 24.71 -1.67 3.33
CA ASN A 30 25.34 -2.58 2.38
C ASN A 30 26.82 -2.17 2.33
N PRO A 31 27.74 -2.84 3.06
CA PRO A 31 29.15 -2.43 3.08
C PRO A 31 29.90 -2.73 1.77
N ARG A 32 29.21 -3.16 0.70
CA ARG A 32 29.83 -3.68 -0.54
C ARG A 32 29.20 -3.21 -1.86
N GLY A 33 28.16 -2.37 -1.83
CA GLY A 33 27.50 -1.84 -3.02
C GLY A 33 27.96 -0.41 -3.35
N THR A 34 28.01 -0.04 -4.63
CA THR A 34 28.24 1.35 -5.03
C THR A 34 27.03 2.22 -4.70
N ALA A 35 27.23 3.52 -4.46
CA ALA A 35 26.15 4.47 -4.21
C ALA A 35 25.14 4.59 -5.38
N LYS A 36 25.51 4.11 -6.58
CA LYS A 36 24.60 3.99 -7.72
C LYS A 36 23.67 2.78 -7.56
N ALA A 37 24.23 1.60 -7.30
CA ALA A 37 23.46 0.37 -7.10
C ALA A 37 22.46 0.48 -5.94
N GLN A 38 22.81 1.21 -4.88
CA GLN A 38 21.89 1.48 -3.78
C GLN A 38 20.69 2.36 -4.21
N ARG A 39 20.94 3.41 -5.01
CA ARG A 39 19.87 4.28 -5.51
C ARG A 39 18.95 3.55 -6.48
N ASP A 40 19.52 2.73 -7.37
CA ASP A 40 18.76 1.94 -8.33
C ASP A 40 17.84 0.95 -7.59
N ALA A 41 18.34 0.26 -6.55
CA ALA A 41 17.52 -0.64 -5.73
C ALA A 41 16.43 0.07 -4.92
N ILE A 42 16.68 1.28 -4.41
CA ILE A 42 15.65 2.10 -3.75
C ILE A 42 14.54 2.46 -4.74
N GLN A 43 14.94 2.92 -5.93
CA GLN A 43 13.99 3.33 -6.97
C GLN A 43 13.09 2.15 -7.39
N GLU A 44 13.67 0.99 -7.61
CA GLU A 44 12.96 -0.24 -7.96
C GLU A 44 11.96 -0.67 -6.86
N ALA A 45 12.38 -0.61 -5.59
CA ALA A 45 11.50 -0.92 -4.46
C ALA A 45 10.31 0.04 -4.35
N ILE A 46 10.53 1.33 -4.61
CA ILE A 46 9.47 2.36 -4.64
C ILE A 46 8.50 2.09 -5.80
N GLU A 47 9.01 1.77 -6.98
CA GLU A 47 8.18 1.47 -8.16
C GLU A 47 7.28 0.25 -7.90
N HIS A 48 7.85 -0.85 -7.42
CA HIS A 48 7.07 -2.03 -7.05
C HIS A 48 6.02 -1.73 -5.96
N PHE A 49 6.37 -0.92 -4.95
CA PHE A 49 5.43 -0.53 -3.92
C PHE A 49 4.26 0.28 -4.49
N ASN A 50 4.54 1.23 -5.41
CA ASN A 50 3.53 2.03 -6.07
C ASN A 50 2.62 1.19 -6.98
N GLU A 51 3.17 0.21 -7.69
CA GLU A 51 2.40 -0.74 -8.50
C GLU A 51 1.44 -1.55 -7.63
N HIS A 52 1.91 -2.10 -6.51
CA HIS A 52 1.05 -2.82 -5.58
C HIS A 52 -0.02 -1.93 -4.94
N THR A 53 0.32 -0.67 -4.65
CA THR A 53 -0.63 0.32 -4.12
C THR A 53 -1.72 0.61 -5.13
N THR A 54 -1.34 0.87 -6.38
CA THR A 54 -2.26 1.12 -7.49
C THR A 54 -3.18 -0.08 -7.72
N PHE A 55 -2.61 -1.29 -7.76
CA PHE A 55 -3.38 -2.51 -7.88
C PHE A 55 -4.41 -2.68 -6.75
N THR A 56 -4.03 -2.36 -5.52
CA THR A 56 -4.93 -2.41 -4.36
C THR A 56 -6.06 -1.40 -4.48
N ILE A 57 -5.75 -0.16 -4.87
CA ILE A 57 -6.76 0.90 -5.12
C ILE A 57 -7.73 0.44 -6.20
N ASP A 58 -7.25 -0.07 -7.33
CA ASP A 58 -8.09 -0.55 -8.43
C ASP A 58 -9.01 -1.69 -8.00
N ARG A 59 -8.53 -2.61 -7.16
CA ARG A 59 -9.38 -3.69 -6.61
C ARG A 59 -10.45 -3.15 -5.66
N ILE A 60 -10.15 -2.15 -4.85
CA ILE A 60 -11.14 -1.52 -3.98
C ILE A 60 -12.19 -0.77 -4.83
N LEU A 61 -11.78 -0.07 -5.88
CA LEU A 61 -12.68 0.74 -6.72
C LEU A 61 -13.55 -0.11 -7.65
N TYR A 62 -12.93 -1.07 -8.34
CA TYR A 62 -13.54 -1.78 -9.46
C TYR A 62 -13.83 -3.25 -9.15
N GLY A 63 -13.11 -3.85 -8.21
CA GLY A 63 -13.35 -5.22 -7.77
C GLY A 63 -12.76 -6.23 -8.74
N ASP A 64 -13.24 -7.47 -8.65
CA ASP A 64 -12.68 -8.61 -9.39
C ASP A 64 -13.38 -8.87 -10.73
N GLY A 65 -14.50 -8.19 -10.99
CA GLY A 65 -15.30 -8.34 -12.21
C GLY A 65 -15.00 -7.29 -13.28
N GLU A 66 -15.32 -7.60 -14.54
CA GLU A 66 -15.23 -6.66 -15.66
C GLU A 66 -16.24 -5.50 -15.54
N ASP A 67 -17.30 -5.71 -14.76
CA ASP A 67 -18.33 -4.73 -14.46
C ASP A 67 -17.82 -3.68 -13.46
N ARG A 68 -17.30 -2.57 -13.97
CA ARG A 68 -16.92 -1.36 -13.20
C ARG A 68 -18.15 -0.59 -12.71
N LYS A 69 -19.08 -1.26 -12.02
CA LYS A 69 -20.29 -0.65 -11.48
C LYS A 69 -19.92 0.28 -10.33
N GLN A 70 -20.02 1.59 -10.59
CA GLN A 70 -19.73 2.65 -9.61
C GLN A 70 -20.64 2.59 -8.38
N GLU A 71 -21.85 2.03 -8.50
CA GLU A 71 -22.80 1.88 -7.37
C GLU A 71 -22.25 1.03 -6.23
N GLU A 72 -21.41 0.03 -6.55
CA GLU A 72 -20.81 -0.88 -5.56
C GLU A 72 -19.46 -0.38 -5.02
N THR A 73 -18.93 0.71 -5.58
CA THR A 73 -17.59 1.21 -5.22
C THR A 73 -17.53 1.70 -3.78
N LEU A 74 -18.51 2.49 -3.32
CA LEU A 74 -18.53 2.98 -1.94
C LEU A 74 -18.77 1.86 -0.91
N PRO A 75 -19.78 0.98 -1.05
CA PRO A 75 -19.96 -0.16 -0.14
C PRO A 75 -18.70 -1.03 -0.03
N ARG A 76 -18.00 -1.26 -1.14
CA ARG A 76 -16.75 -2.02 -1.17
C ARG A 76 -15.62 -1.30 -0.45
N ALA A 77 -15.44 0.00 -0.71
CA ALA A 77 -14.43 0.80 -0.02
C ALA A 77 -14.65 0.81 1.51
N VAL A 78 -15.91 0.91 1.96
CA VAL A 78 -16.27 0.82 3.39
C VAL A 78 -15.98 -0.59 3.94
N ALA A 79 -16.32 -1.64 3.20
CA ALA A 79 -16.05 -3.02 3.61
C ALA A 79 -14.54 -3.29 3.74
N CYS A 80 -13.75 -2.89 2.74
CA CYS A 80 -12.29 -3.01 2.79
C CYS A 80 -11.69 -2.21 3.96
N PHE A 81 -12.17 -0.99 4.21
CA PHE A 81 -11.72 -0.20 5.35
C PHE A 81 -12.09 -0.86 6.68
N LYS A 82 -13.29 -1.42 6.81
CA LYS A 82 -13.69 -2.18 8.00
C LYS A 82 -12.76 -3.37 8.25
N VAL A 83 -12.49 -4.18 7.23
CA VAL A 83 -11.57 -5.32 7.33
C VAL A 83 -10.15 -4.85 7.70
N ALA A 84 -9.69 -3.72 7.18
CA ALA A 84 -8.39 -3.16 7.54
C ALA A 84 -8.29 -2.67 9.00
N LEU A 85 -9.42 -2.53 9.71
CA LEU A 85 -9.46 -2.23 11.15
C LEU A 85 -9.51 -3.50 12.01
N GLU A 86 -9.84 -4.66 11.42
CA GLU A 86 -9.91 -5.93 12.14
C GLU A 86 -8.49 -6.49 12.36
N THR A 87 -8.17 -6.77 13.62
CA THR A 87 -6.87 -7.33 14.03
C THR A 87 -6.90 -8.86 14.14
N GLU A 88 -8.09 -9.45 14.23
CA GLU A 88 -8.29 -10.89 14.34
C GLU A 88 -8.04 -11.57 12.98
N GLY A 89 -7.26 -12.66 12.98
CA GLY A 89 -6.88 -13.39 11.76
C GLY A 89 -5.69 -12.81 11.00
N TRP A 90 -5.16 -11.65 11.40
CA TRP A 90 -3.98 -11.00 10.80
C TRP A 90 -2.67 -11.28 11.56
N GLU A 91 -2.64 -12.27 12.45
CA GLU A 91 -1.51 -12.60 13.35
C GLU A 91 -0.19 -12.94 12.61
N ARG A 92 -0.24 -13.30 11.32
CA ARG A 92 0.96 -13.53 10.48
C ARG A 92 1.41 -12.32 9.66
N ASN A 93 0.59 -11.27 9.60
CA ASN A 93 0.80 -10.05 8.81
C ASN A 93 1.13 -8.85 9.72
N GLU A 94 1.73 -9.12 10.89
CA GLU A 94 2.20 -8.08 11.80
C GLU A 94 2.94 -6.99 10.99
N GLN A 95 2.32 -5.81 10.89
CA GLN A 95 2.89 -4.53 10.43
C GLN A 95 2.71 -4.06 8.97
N LEU A 96 1.74 -4.57 8.19
CA LEU A 96 1.32 -3.85 6.97
C LEU A 96 0.31 -2.73 7.31
N GLN A 97 0.79 -1.52 7.63
CA GLN A 97 -0.08 -0.37 7.90
C GLN A 97 -0.63 0.26 6.62
N SER A 98 0.02 0.03 5.48
CA SER A 98 -0.27 0.69 4.20
C SER A 98 -1.64 0.30 3.69
N PHE A 99 -2.04 -0.97 3.82
CA PHE A 99 -3.37 -1.40 3.41
C PHE A 99 -4.47 -0.62 4.15
N LYS A 100 -4.29 -0.41 5.46
CA LYS A 100 -5.22 0.39 6.28
C LYS A 100 -5.28 1.83 5.81
N TYR A 101 -4.14 2.46 5.54
CA TYR A 101 -4.11 3.84 5.03
C TYR A 101 -4.68 3.96 3.61
N VAL A 102 -4.39 3.02 2.73
CA VAL A 102 -4.93 2.96 1.36
C VAL A 102 -6.44 2.77 1.41
N ALA A 103 -6.94 1.79 2.16
CA ALA A 103 -8.37 1.55 2.31
C ALA A 103 -9.09 2.75 2.93
N ALA A 104 -8.49 3.41 3.93
CA ALA A 104 -9.02 4.63 4.52
C ALA A 104 -9.10 5.79 3.50
N ALA A 105 -8.02 6.01 2.74
CA ALA A 105 -7.95 7.07 1.74
C ALA A 105 -9.00 6.88 0.64
N VAL A 106 -9.11 5.67 0.09
CA VAL A 106 -10.11 5.35 -0.93
C VAL A 106 -11.52 5.49 -0.34
N CYS A 107 -11.78 4.98 0.87
CA CYS A 107 -13.08 5.10 1.52
C CYS A 107 -13.51 6.56 1.72
N LEU A 108 -12.62 7.41 2.22
CA LEU A 108 -12.88 8.83 2.40
C LEU A 108 -13.14 9.53 1.07
N GLU A 109 -12.33 9.25 0.05
CA GLU A 109 -12.51 9.79 -1.30
C GLU A 109 -13.88 9.42 -1.88
N GLN A 110 -14.30 8.16 -1.74
CA GLN A 110 -15.61 7.70 -2.22
C GLN A 110 -16.78 8.27 -1.40
N LEU A 111 -16.62 8.44 -0.08
CA LEU A 111 -17.62 9.10 0.76
C LEU A 111 -17.85 10.55 0.31
N TRP A 112 -16.77 11.27 0.00
CA TRP A 112 -16.86 12.62 -0.54
C TRP A 112 -17.54 12.67 -1.91
N PHE A 113 -17.16 11.79 -2.83
CA PHE A 113 -17.82 11.69 -4.14
C PHE A 113 -19.32 11.42 -4.02
N HIS A 114 -19.73 10.53 -3.10
CA HIS A 114 -21.14 10.23 -2.85
C HIS A 114 -21.88 11.40 -2.18
N GLY A 115 -21.19 12.19 -1.36
CA GLY A 115 -21.71 13.42 -0.73
C GLY A 115 -21.80 14.63 -1.66
N GLY A 116 -21.33 14.53 -2.92
CA GLY A 116 -21.42 15.60 -3.92
C GLY A 116 -20.28 16.63 -3.87
N GLU A 117 -19.25 16.43 -3.06
CA GLU A 117 -18.09 17.33 -2.96
C GLU A 117 -16.81 16.64 -3.47
N LYS A 118 -15.98 17.33 -4.27
CA LYS A 118 -14.67 16.83 -4.70
C LYS A 118 -13.59 17.26 -3.72
N LEU A 119 -12.82 16.30 -3.23
CA LEU A 119 -11.54 16.54 -2.54
C LEU A 119 -10.64 17.42 -3.41
N LYS A 120 -10.20 18.57 -2.87
CA LYS A 120 -9.04 19.28 -3.44
C LYS A 120 -7.82 18.38 -3.20
N ARG A 121 -7.12 18.00 -4.27
CA ARG A 121 -5.80 17.35 -4.14
C ARG A 121 -4.91 18.21 -3.25
N LEU A 122 -4.38 17.61 -2.19
CA LEU A 122 -3.31 18.19 -1.37
C LEU A 122 -2.00 18.23 -2.17
#